data_AF-A0A957BYK2-F1
#
_entry.id   AF-A0A957BYK2-F1
#
_cell.length_a   1.000
_cell.length_b   1.000
_cell.length_c   1.000
_cell.angle_alpha   90.00
_cell.angle_beta   90.00
_cell.angle_gamma   90.00
#
_symmetry.space_group_name_H-M   'P 1'
#
loop_
_entity.id
_entity.type
_entity.pdbx_description
1 polymer ?
#
loop_
_entity_poly.entity_id
_entity_poly.type
_entity_poly.pdbx_seq_one_letter_code
_entity_poly.pdbx_strand_id
1 'polypeptide(L)'
;LAGDVVDVGTRQEPNLELIAELEPDLILTAAFRATNNFDELNAIAPTIAFNPYPDPATNVSQYEEMLATFITIAEVMGREAVGEQVIADLQATFAAAQSALETAGRTDETFILSQGWVANDAATFRLFTDNAMAVQILEQIGLENAWNDAPQLYGFTEISFEGFASVEDTNFFYVAQGDANEAFAESPLWNGLPFVQSGRDYYLGGDVWLFGGPLSAEVLVETILNAMDVELLKSEATAAVDASAFPVTIEHKFGSTTVTEVPQRVVVLGFTEQDPYLALGVIPVAVRYWFGDESNAVFPWAQDEASGEVPLVLNMPYGNLNYEAILELEPDLISAIDAGITEEEYENLSQIAPTLAQSDEYVDYGTPWQVVTQTIGRVVGKSGEAEALIAEVENLFEASREAHPEFSGKSIVVAYNFGGTYGYYTGQDSRGRFFTNLGFVIPEELDEIAGEQFYANISAERFDLFNQDVAVFLSLAYAEGGQEGIESDPLLSQLGVFQEGNVVFVPAELDDALQFSTVLSIPFALEGLVPELAAALDDAGN
;
A
#
# COMPACT_ATOMS: atom_id res chain seq x y z
N LEU A 1 5.25 14.22 -11.39
CA LEU A 1 5.19 13.14 -12.39
C LEU A 1 6.20 12.10 -11.95
N ALA A 2 5.87 10.81 -12.02
CA ALA A 2 6.86 9.76 -11.79
C ALA A 2 8.01 9.88 -12.81
N GLY A 3 9.19 9.34 -12.49
CA GLY A 3 10.43 9.59 -13.25
C GLY A 3 10.38 9.13 -14.72
N ASP A 4 9.45 8.24 -15.03
CA ASP A 4 9.16 7.65 -16.33
C ASP A 4 8.08 8.40 -17.14
N VAL A 5 7.34 9.33 -16.52
CA VAL A 5 6.26 10.05 -17.20
C VAL A 5 6.78 11.31 -17.90
N VAL A 6 6.61 11.34 -19.23
CA VAL A 6 7.07 12.45 -20.08
C VAL A 6 6.09 13.63 -20.04
N ASP A 7 6.61 14.82 -19.72
CA ASP A 7 5.84 16.08 -19.80
C ASP A 7 5.61 16.47 -21.27
N VAL A 8 4.38 16.28 -21.73
CA VAL A 8 3.94 16.61 -23.10
C VAL A 8 3.41 18.03 -23.26
N GLY A 9 3.71 18.94 -22.33
CA GLY A 9 3.30 20.33 -22.35
C GLY A 9 2.05 20.62 -21.52
N THR A 10 1.49 21.82 -21.71
CA THR A 10 0.40 22.29 -20.84
C THR A 10 -0.96 21.73 -21.29
N ARG A 11 -1.91 21.66 -20.37
CA ARG A 11 -3.31 21.26 -20.66
C ARG A 11 -3.98 22.17 -21.70
N GLN A 12 -3.51 23.40 -21.87
CA GLN A 12 -4.01 24.38 -22.83
C GLN A 12 -3.34 24.24 -24.19
N GLU A 13 -2.06 23.87 -24.20
CA GLU A 13 -1.18 23.84 -25.36
C GLU A 13 -0.31 22.56 -25.27
N PRO A 14 -0.87 21.38 -25.60
CA PRO A 14 -0.11 20.14 -25.63
C PRO A 14 0.86 20.14 -26.82
N ASN A 15 2.03 19.54 -26.63
CA ASN A 15 3.04 19.36 -27.66
C ASN A 15 2.72 18.12 -28.51
N LEU A 16 2.04 18.34 -29.63
CA LEU A 16 1.61 17.25 -30.53
C LEU A 16 2.78 16.48 -31.15
N GLU A 17 3.93 17.13 -31.39
CA GLU A 17 5.12 16.44 -31.91
C GLU A 17 5.67 15.47 -30.88
N LEU A 18 5.77 15.92 -29.62
CA LEU A 18 6.23 15.06 -28.52
C LEU A 18 5.24 13.93 -28.22
N ILE A 19 3.93 14.19 -28.26
CA ILE A 19 2.91 13.14 -28.11
C ILE A 19 3.05 12.10 -29.23
N ALA A 20 3.31 12.53 -30.47
CA ALA A 20 3.51 11.60 -31.59
C ALA A 20 4.79 10.76 -31.44
N GLU A 21 5.88 11.34 -30.92
CA GLU A 21 7.14 10.62 -30.65
C GLU A 21 7.01 9.53 -29.58
N LEU A 22 6.04 9.65 -28.67
CA LEU A 22 5.76 8.64 -27.65
C LEU A 22 4.98 7.42 -28.17
N GLU A 23 4.46 7.49 -29.41
CA GLU A 23 3.67 6.42 -30.03
C GLU A 23 2.56 5.85 -29.11
N PRO A 24 1.67 6.69 -28.53
CA PRO A 24 0.69 6.21 -27.57
C PRO A 24 -0.35 5.28 -28.20
N ASP A 25 -0.80 4.26 -27.46
CA ASP A 25 -1.93 3.41 -27.87
C ASP A 25 -3.29 4.09 -27.68
N LEU A 26 -3.35 5.07 -26.77
CA LEU A 26 -4.57 5.78 -26.38
C LEU A 26 -4.24 7.19 -25.89
N ILE A 27 -5.06 8.17 -26.29
CA ILE A 27 -5.01 9.54 -25.75
C ILE A 27 -6.31 9.82 -25.02
N LEU A 28 -6.20 10.22 -23.75
CA LEU A 28 -7.32 10.68 -22.94
C LEU A 28 -7.22 12.20 -22.73
N THR A 29 -8.33 12.91 -22.94
CA THR A 29 -8.35 14.37 -22.81
C THR A 29 -9.72 14.89 -22.37
N ALA A 30 -9.77 16.15 -21.96
CA ALA A 30 -11.03 16.84 -21.74
C ALA A 30 -11.50 17.49 -23.05
N ALA A 31 -12.76 17.27 -23.43
CA ALA A 31 -13.34 17.73 -24.69
C ALA A 31 -13.15 19.23 -24.94
N PHE A 32 -13.34 20.07 -23.92
CA PHE A 32 -13.17 21.51 -24.05
C PHE A 32 -11.69 21.92 -24.30
N ARG A 33 -10.72 21.09 -23.89
CA ARG A 33 -9.29 21.28 -24.20
C ARG A 33 -8.93 20.79 -25.60
N ALA A 34 -9.63 19.77 -26.09
CA ALA A 34 -9.39 19.18 -27.39
C ALA A 34 -10.10 19.90 -28.57
N THR A 35 -10.94 20.90 -28.29
CA THR A 35 -11.80 21.56 -29.30
C THR A 35 -11.08 21.95 -30.61
N ASN A 36 -9.82 22.40 -30.52
CA ASN A 36 -9.07 22.89 -31.68
C ASN A 36 -8.03 21.89 -32.22
N ASN A 37 -7.82 20.75 -31.56
CA ASN A 37 -6.75 19.80 -31.90
C ASN A 37 -7.18 18.33 -31.79
N PHE A 38 -8.47 18.03 -31.67
CA PHE A 38 -8.97 16.65 -31.54
C PHE A 38 -8.63 15.81 -32.77
N ASP A 39 -8.79 16.37 -33.98
CA ASP A 39 -8.47 15.64 -35.22
C ASP A 39 -6.97 15.33 -35.31
N GLU A 40 -6.11 16.24 -34.87
CA GLU A 40 -4.67 16.03 -34.80
C GLU A 40 -4.29 14.99 -33.74
N LEU A 41 -4.88 15.03 -32.55
CA LEU A 41 -4.67 14.02 -31.50
C LEU A 41 -5.15 12.64 -31.99
N ASN A 42 -6.33 12.59 -32.61
CA ASN A 42 -6.90 11.34 -33.12
C ASN A 42 -6.16 10.78 -34.35
N ALA A 43 -5.36 11.61 -35.02
CA ALA A 43 -4.45 11.16 -36.07
C ALA A 43 -3.16 10.52 -35.50
N ILE A 44 -2.79 10.86 -34.26
CA ILE A 44 -1.65 10.24 -33.55
C ILE A 44 -2.07 8.88 -32.99
N ALA A 45 -3.17 8.84 -32.23
CA ALA A 45 -3.69 7.64 -31.59
C ALA A 45 -5.20 7.73 -31.34
N PRO A 46 -5.92 6.61 -31.13
CA PRO A 46 -7.31 6.64 -30.67
C PRO A 46 -7.48 7.63 -29.51
N THR A 47 -8.36 8.62 -29.69
CA THR A 47 -8.53 9.70 -28.71
C THR A 47 -9.93 9.69 -28.11
N ILE A 48 -10.01 9.65 -26.78
CA ILE A 48 -11.27 9.79 -26.04
C ILE A 48 -11.29 11.14 -25.34
N ALA A 49 -12.34 11.92 -25.61
CA ALA A 49 -12.54 13.25 -25.07
C ALA A 49 -13.74 13.26 -24.10
N PHE A 50 -13.47 13.40 -22.81
CA PHE A 50 -14.48 13.44 -21.75
C PHE A 50 -14.96 14.86 -21.48
N ASN A 51 -16.23 15.01 -21.09
CA ASN A 51 -16.78 16.31 -20.71
C ASN A 51 -17.01 16.39 -19.18
N PRO A 52 -16.02 16.85 -18.38
CA PRO A 52 -16.17 16.90 -16.93
C PRO A 52 -17.18 17.96 -16.44
N TYR A 53 -17.76 18.74 -17.36
CA TYR A 53 -18.71 19.81 -17.07
C TYR A 53 -20.03 19.50 -17.80
N PRO A 54 -20.86 18.58 -17.26
CA PRO A 54 -22.19 18.33 -17.81
C PRO A 54 -23.01 19.63 -17.84
N ASP A 55 -23.93 19.73 -18.80
CA ASP A 55 -24.83 20.88 -18.89
C ASP A 55 -25.66 20.96 -17.60
N PRO A 56 -25.63 22.07 -16.85
CA PRO A 56 -26.40 22.20 -15.61
C PRO A 56 -27.92 21.94 -15.77
N ALA A 57 -28.46 22.01 -16.99
CA ALA A 57 -29.84 21.67 -17.29
C ALA A 57 -30.16 20.15 -17.29
N THR A 58 -29.15 19.28 -17.32
CA THR A 58 -29.35 17.81 -17.37
C THR A 58 -29.55 17.17 -16.00
N ASN A 59 -29.39 17.92 -14.91
CA ASN A 59 -29.37 17.42 -13.53
C ASN A 59 -28.31 16.34 -13.26
N VAL A 60 -27.35 16.13 -14.16
CA VAL A 60 -26.18 15.28 -13.92
C VAL A 60 -25.13 16.12 -13.22
N SER A 61 -24.61 15.63 -12.11
CA SER A 61 -23.57 16.33 -11.38
C SER A 61 -22.17 16.07 -11.95
N GLN A 62 -21.22 16.92 -11.57
CA GLN A 62 -19.82 16.67 -11.90
C GLN A 62 -19.25 15.43 -11.17
N TYR A 63 -19.82 15.02 -10.03
CA TYR A 63 -19.43 13.80 -9.33
C TYR A 63 -19.91 12.54 -10.07
N GLU A 64 -21.16 12.52 -10.52
CA GLU A 64 -21.68 11.42 -11.33
C GLU A 64 -20.90 11.27 -12.64
N GLU A 65 -20.55 12.39 -13.29
CA GLU A 65 -19.72 12.41 -14.49
C GLU A 65 -18.28 11.92 -14.22
N MET A 66 -17.71 12.25 -13.05
CA MET A 66 -16.40 11.76 -12.63
C MET A 66 -16.39 10.24 -12.49
N LEU A 67 -17.39 9.66 -11.82
CA LEU A 67 -17.51 8.20 -11.68
C LEU A 67 -17.69 7.52 -13.05
N ALA A 68 -18.56 8.06 -13.90
CA ALA A 68 -18.80 7.52 -15.23
C ALA A 68 -17.55 7.57 -16.12
N THR A 69 -16.81 8.68 -16.05
CA THR A 69 -15.52 8.84 -16.74
C THR A 69 -14.52 7.81 -16.26
N PHE A 70 -14.37 7.64 -14.93
CA PHE A 70 -13.43 6.68 -14.36
C PHE A 70 -13.74 5.23 -14.77
N ILE A 71 -15.01 4.83 -14.70
CA ILE A 71 -15.45 3.49 -15.14
C ILE A 71 -15.17 3.29 -16.64
N THR A 72 -15.45 4.29 -17.46
CA THR A 72 -15.15 4.21 -18.91
C THR A 72 -13.65 4.04 -19.15
N ILE A 73 -12.80 4.72 -18.38
CA ILE A 73 -11.35 4.54 -18.45
C ILE A 73 -10.98 3.11 -18.05
N ALA A 74 -11.52 2.58 -16.96
CA ALA A 74 -11.28 1.20 -16.53
C ALA A 74 -11.67 0.18 -17.62
N GLU A 75 -12.82 0.35 -18.26
CA GLU A 75 -13.29 -0.49 -19.37
C GLU A 75 -12.34 -0.44 -20.58
N VAL A 76 -11.93 0.77 -21.00
CA VAL A 76 -11.04 0.94 -22.16
C VAL A 76 -9.65 0.34 -21.89
N MET A 77 -9.23 0.33 -20.62
CA MET A 77 -7.97 -0.26 -20.18
C MET A 77 -8.07 -1.78 -19.91
N GLY A 78 -9.27 -2.39 -20.02
CA GLY A 78 -9.49 -3.81 -19.68
C GLY A 78 -9.28 -4.13 -18.19
N ARG A 79 -9.57 -3.16 -17.32
CA ARG A 79 -9.36 -3.20 -15.86
C ARG A 79 -10.66 -2.95 -15.10
N GLU A 80 -11.76 -3.50 -15.59
CA GLU A 80 -13.11 -3.29 -15.03
C GLU A 80 -13.18 -3.66 -13.54
N ALA A 81 -12.61 -4.82 -13.15
CA ALA A 81 -12.61 -5.26 -11.76
C ALA A 81 -11.86 -4.30 -10.82
N VAL A 82 -10.74 -3.74 -11.27
CA VAL A 82 -9.99 -2.72 -10.52
C VAL A 82 -10.81 -1.43 -10.43
N GLY A 83 -11.47 -1.04 -11.52
CA GLY A 83 -12.36 0.11 -11.54
C GLY A 83 -13.50 -0.03 -10.53
N GLU A 84 -14.17 -1.18 -10.51
CA GLU A 84 -15.24 -1.49 -9.55
C GLU A 84 -14.74 -1.45 -8.11
N GLN A 85 -13.55 -2.01 -7.83
CA GLN A 85 -12.95 -1.99 -6.50
C GLN A 85 -12.67 -0.56 -6.02
N VAL A 86 -12.05 0.29 -6.86
CA VAL A 86 -11.78 1.69 -6.50
C VAL A 86 -13.07 2.47 -6.20
N ILE A 87 -14.17 2.18 -6.89
CA ILE A 87 -15.46 2.80 -6.56
C ILE A 87 -16.03 2.26 -5.24
N ALA A 88 -15.84 0.98 -4.94
CA ALA A 88 -16.25 0.40 -3.66
C ALA A 88 -15.46 1.00 -2.49
N ASP A 89 -14.14 1.18 -2.63
CA ASP A 89 -13.26 1.78 -1.62
C ASP A 89 -13.64 3.25 -1.35
N LEU A 90 -13.95 4.00 -2.41
CA LEU A 90 -14.46 5.36 -2.29
C LEU A 90 -15.77 5.41 -1.49
N GLN A 91 -16.70 4.50 -1.77
CA GLN A 91 -17.98 4.41 -1.05
C GLN A 91 -17.78 4.02 0.42
N ALA A 92 -16.85 3.10 0.70
CA ALA A 92 -16.49 2.73 2.06
C ALA A 92 -15.90 3.93 2.83
N THR A 93 -15.02 4.70 2.19
CA THR A 93 -14.46 5.94 2.75
C THR A 93 -15.55 6.94 3.10
N PHE A 94 -16.54 7.14 2.22
CA PHE A 94 -17.66 8.04 2.51
C PHE A 94 -18.52 7.57 3.67
N ALA A 95 -18.81 6.26 3.75
CA ALA A 95 -19.56 5.70 4.86
C ALA A 95 -18.81 5.83 6.20
N ALA A 96 -17.50 5.60 6.20
CA ALA A 96 -16.65 5.77 7.38
C ALA A 96 -16.62 7.24 7.83
N ALA A 97 -16.44 8.16 6.89
CA ALA A 97 -16.47 9.60 7.15
C ALA A 97 -17.80 10.09 7.72
N GLN A 98 -18.92 9.61 7.16
CA GLN A 98 -20.25 9.89 7.68
C GLN A 98 -20.39 9.41 9.14
N SER A 99 -19.96 8.17 9.42
CA SER A 99 -19.98 7.62 10.78
C SER A 99 -19.09 8.38 11.76
N ALA A 100 -17.93 8.86 11.31
CA ALA A 100 -17.03 9.70 12.11
C ALA A 100 -17.70 11.04 12.48
N LEU A 101 -18.35 11.69 11.50
CA LEU A 101 -19.12 12.92 11.73
C LEU A 101 -20.32 12.69 12.67
N GLU A 102 -21.04 11.59 12.51
CA GLU A 102 -22.12 11.18 13.43
C GLU A 102 -21.62 10.99 14.87
N THR A 103 -20.49 10.32 15.03
CA THR A 103 -19.86 10.08 16.35
C THR A 103 -19.41 11.39 16.99
N ALA A 104 -18.86 12.31 16.19
CA ALA A 104 -18.50 13.65 16.65
C ALA A 104 -19.73 14.55 16.94
N GLY A 105 -20.93 14.12 16.56
CA GLY A 105 -22.16 14.91 16.68
C GLY A 105 -22.18 16.12 15.74
N ARG A 106 -21.54 15.99 14.57
CA ARG A 106 -21.32 17.05 13.58
C ARG A 106 -22.01 16.77 12.23
N THR A 107 -22.91 15.79 12.19
CA THR A 107 -23.79 15.56 11.05
C THR A 107 -24.67 16.80 10.81
N ASP A 108 -24.99 17.08 9.55
CA ASP A 108 -25.81 18.22 9.13
C ASP A 108 -25.17 19.60 9.39
N GLU A 109 -23.87 19.65 9.72
CA GLU A 109 -23.15 20.91 9.73
C GLU A 109 -23.11 21.51 8.32
N THR A 110 -23.37 22.80 8.25
CA THR A 110 -23.30 23.52 6.98
C THR A 110 -21.87 23.91 6.66
N PHE A 111 -21.55 23.99 5.36
CA PHE A 111 -20.26 24.46 4.89
C PHE A 111 -20.34 25.35 3.66
N ILE A 112 -19.28 26.11 3.42
CA ILE A 112 -18.95 26.69 2.11
C ILE A 112 -17.56 26.21 1.74
N LEU A 113 -17.40 25.68 0.53
CA LEU A 113 -16.11 25.32 -0.03
C LEU A 113 -15.64 26.39 -0.99
N SER A 114 -14.38 26.80 -0.85
CA SER A 114 -13.79 27.89 -1.63
C SER A 114 -12.41 27.58 -2.20
N GLN A 115 -12.12 28.12 -3.37
CA GLN A 115 -10.76 28.26 -3.89
C GLN A 115 -10.43 29.75 -4.09
N GLY A 116 -9.46 30.26 -3.34
CA GLY A 116 -9.07 31.66 -3.34
C GLY A 116 -7.69 31.91 -3.94
N TRP A 117 -7.52 33.09 -4.53
CA TRP A 117 -6.21 33.61 -4.94
C TRP A 117 -6.20 35.14 -4.87
N VAL A 118 -4.99 35.72 -4.91
CA VAL A 118 -4.80 37.16 -5.05
C VAL A 118 -4.25 37.46 -6.44
N ALA A 119 -4.93 38.33 -7.18
CA ALA A 119 -4.46 38.83 -8.46
C ALA A 119 -4.63 40.36 -8.52
N ASN A 120 -3.57 41.06 -8.92
CA ASN A 120 -3.55 42.53 -9.01
C ASN A 120 -4.01 43.22 -7.71
N ASP A 121 -3.48 42.78 -6.55
CA ASP A 121 -3.83 43.27 -5.21
C ASP A 121 -5.31 43.11 -4.82
N ALA A 122 -6.06 42.24 -5.53
CA ALA A 122 -7.45 41.93 -5.24
C ALA A 122 -7.63 40.44 -4.99
N ALA A 123 -8.22 40.10 -3.84
CA ALA A 123 -8.64 38.75 -3.52
C ALA A 123 -9.87 38.35 -4.34
N THR A 124 -9.81 37.18 -4.95
CA THR A 124 -10.94 36.53 -5.64
C THR A 124 -11.17 35.16 -5.03
N PHE A 125 -12.44 34.79 -4.86
CA PHE A 125 -12.86 33.52 -4.28
C PHE A 125 -13.81 32.84 -5.26
N ARG A 126 -13.55 31.58 -5.57
CA ARG A 126 -14.52 30.66 -6.18
C ARG A 126 -15.30 30.00 -5.07
N LEU A 127 -16.61 30.22 -5.03
CA LEU A 127 -17.50 29.50 -4.12
C LEU A 127 -18.22 28.42 -4.92
N PHE A 128 -18.05 27.17 -4.49
CA PHE A 128 -18.56 26.02 -5.24
C PHE A 128 -20.07 25.86 -5.05
N THR A 129 -20.79 25.58 -6.13
CA THR A 129 -22.24 25.37 -6.16
C THR A 129 -22.59 23.88 -6.07
N ASP A 130 -23.84 23.53 -5.76
CA ASP A 130 -24.29 22.14 -5.48
C ASP A 130 -24.02 21.11 -6.60
N ASN A 131 -23.81 21.56 -7.83
CA ASN A 131 -23.46 20.68 -8.95
C ASN A 131 -21.95 20.39 -9.07
N ALA A 132 -21.13 20.98 -8.21
CA ALA A 132 -19.68 20.78 -8.18
C ALA A 132 -19.32 19.42 -7.58
N MET A 133 -18.30 18.77 -8.15
CA MET A 133 -17.83 17.47 -7.69
C MET A 133 -17.45 17.51 -6.20
N ALA A 134 -16.63 18.48 -5.80
CA ALA A 134 -16.13 18.59 -4.44
C ALA A 134 -17.25 18.88 -3.42
N VAL A 135 -18.29 19.63 -3.80
CA VAL A 135 -19.45 19.87 -2.93
C VAL A 135 -20.22 18.56 -2.73
N GLN A 136 -20.49 17.82 -3.81
CA GLN A 136 -21.23 16.58 -3.71
C GLN A 136 -20.50 15.48 -2.94
N ILE A 137 -19.17 15.45 -3.00
CA ILE A 137 -18.36 14.56 -2.17
C ILE A 137 -18.63 14.86 -0.68
N LEU A 138 -18.65 16.13 -0.28
CA LEU A 138 -18.94 16.51 1.11
C LEU A 138 -20.40 16.28 1.50
N GLU A 139 -21.33 16.34 0.54
CA GLU A 139 -22.71 15.91 0.76
C GLU A 139 -22.84 14.40 0.99
N GLN A 140 -22.00 13.56 0.35
CA GLN A 140 -22.01 12.11 0.60
C GLN A 140 -21.66 11.76 2.05
N ILE A 141 -20.83 12.57 2.71
CA ILE A 141 -20.43 12.34 4.12
C ILE A 141 -21.37 13.02 5.12
N GLY A 142 -22.45 13.67 4.66
CA GLY A 142 -23.49 14.25 5.51
C GLY A 142 -23.29 15.71 5.91
N LEU A 143 -22.46 16.47 5.17
CA LEU A 143 -22.37 17.93 5.30
C LEU A 143 -23.31 18.63 4.31
N GLU A 144 -23.81 19.81 4.65
CA GLU A 144 -24.75 20.57 3.79
C GLU A 144 -24.11 21.84 3.21
N ASN A 145 -24.16 22.03 1.90
CA ASN A 145 -23.65 23.26 1.30
C ASN A 145 -24.54 24.47 1.64
N ALA A 146 -23.97 25.52 2.22
CA ALA A 146 -24.65 26.78 2.51
C ALA A 146 -24.64 27.74 1.31
N TRP A 147 -23.81 27.48 0.29
CA TRP A 147 -23.72 28.33 -0.90
C TRP A 147 -24.77 27.99 -1.96
N ASN A 148 -25.98 28.52 -1.75
CA ASN A 148 -27.19 28.21 -2.53
C ASN A 148 -27.33 28.98 -3.87
N ASP A 149 -26.22 29.27 -4.56
CA ASP A 149 -26.28 29.86 -5.90
C ASP A 149 -26.77 28.82 -6.93
N ALA A 150 -27.35 29.31 -8.03
CA ALA A 150 -27.80 28.41 -9.09
C ALA A 150 -26.63 27.59 -9.68
N PRO A 151 -26.84 26.31 -10.04
CA PRO A 151 -25.82 25.47 -10.66
C PRO A 151 -25.05 26.16 -11.79
N GLN A 152 -23.73 26.10 -11.74
CA GLN A 152 -22.84 26.75 -12.70
C GLN A 152 -22.16 25.72 -13.61
N LEU A 153 -21.86 26.08 -14.86
CA LEU A 153 -21.17 25.18 -15.78
C LEU A 153 -19.87 24.60 -15.19
N TYR A 154 -19.07 25.45 -14.54
CA TYR A 154 -17.81 25.04 -13.90
C TYR A 154 -17.97 24.65 -12.43
N GLY A 155 -19.19 24.67 -11.89
CA GLY A 155 -19.47 24.30 -10.50
C GLY A 155 -19.07 25.36 -9.47
N PHE A 156 -18.86 26.62 -9.86
CA PHE A 156 -18.57 27.70 -8.91
C PHE A 156 -19.00 29.07 -9.42
N THR A 157 -19.27 29.98 -8.50
CA THR A 157 -19.35 31.43 -8.76
C THR A 157 -18.09 32.13 -8.27
N GLU A 158 -17.72 33.25 -8.90
CA GLU A 158 -16.56 34.05 -8.50
C GLU A 158 -17.02 35.33 -7.79
N ILE A 159 -16.48 35.57 -6.59
CA ILE A 159 -16.80 36.73 -5.77
C ILE A 159 -15.54 37.44 -5.26
N SER A 160 -15.70 38.70 -4.84
CA SER A 160 -14.72 39.43 -4.02
C SER A 160 -15.14 39.41 -2.55
N PHE A 161 -14.37 40.06 -1.67
CA PHE A 161 -14.73 40.23 -0.26
C PHE A 161 -16.15 40.80 -0.04
N GLU A 162 -16.64 41.66 -0.95
CA GLU A 162 -17.99 42.23 -0.85
C GLU A 162 -19.09 41.16 -0.96
N GLY A 163 -18.81 40.04 -1.65
CA GLY A 163 -19.75 38.93 -1.83
C GLY A 163 -20.03 38.15 -0.55
N PHE A 164 -19.18 38.24 0.47
CA PHE A 164 -19.40 37.57 1.76
C PHE A 164 -20.45 38.24 2.64
N ALA A 165 -21.01 39.39 2.24
CA ALA A 165 -21.98 40.14 3.06
C ALA A 165 -23.25 39.33 3.39
N SER A 166 -23.58 38.31 2.59
CA SER A 166 -24.71 37.40 2.80
C SER A 166 -24.33 36.05 3.41
N VAL A 167 -23.06 35.81 3.71
CA VAL A 167 -22.59 34.54 4.27
C VAL A 167 -22.78 34.55 5.77
N GLU A 168 -23.55 33.58 6.26
CA GLU A 168 -23.79 33.36 7.68
C GLU A 168 -22.60 32.63 8.34
N ASP A 169 -22.66 32.45 9.66
CA ASP A 169 -21.60 31.79 10.42
C ASP A 169 -21.66 30.27 10.25
N THR A 170 -20.95 29.76 9.24
CA THR A 170 -20.90 28.37 8.79
C THR A 170 -19.44 27.86 8.74
N ASN A 171 -19.20 26.57 8.49
CA ASN A 171 -17.85 26.08 8.24
C ASN A 171 -17.35 26.62 6.89
N PHE A 172 -16.17 27.22 6.86
CA PHE A 172 -15.58 27.75 5.64
C PHE A 172 -14.31 26.99 5.29
N PHE A 173 -14.43 26.03 4.39
CA PHE A 173 -13.30 25.25 3.89
C PHE A 173 -12.67 25.96 2.70
N TYR A 174 -11.36 26.19 2.73
CA TYR A 174 -10.72 26.91 1.63
C TYR A 174 -9.33 26.43 1.26
N VAL A 175 -9.10 26.40 -0.05
CA VAL A 175 -7.80 26.29 -0.70
C VAL A 175 -7.36 27.69 -1.09
N ALA A 176 -6.10 28.05 -0.81
CA ALA A 176 -5.54 29.35 -1.17
C ALA A 176 -4.26 29.16 -2.00
N GLN A 177 -4.19 29.77 -3.18
CA GLN A 177 -3.07 29.59 -4.10
C GLN A 177 -1.94 30.60 -3.87
N GLY A 178 -0.70 30.12 -3.86
CA GLY A 178 0.47 30.96 -3.60
C GLY A 178 0.38 31.63 -2.24
N ASP A 179 0.76 32.91 -2.16
CA ASP A 179 0.76 33.68 -0.91
C ASP A 179 -0.63 34.22 -0.51
N ALA A 180 -1.70 33.65 -1.07
CA ALA A 180 -3.06 34.15 -0.85
C ALA A 180 -3.54 33.92 0.58
N ASN A 181 -3.12 32.84 1.23
CA ASN A 181 -3.51 32.54 2.61
C ASN A 181 -3.02 33.62 3.58
N GLU A 182 -1.74 33.99 3.46
CA GLU A 182 -1.12 35.06 4.24
C GLU A 182 -1.82 36.40 3.96
N ALA A 183 -2.11 36.70 2.69
CA ALA A 183 -2.81 37.91 2.31
C ALA A 183 -4.24 37.97 2.87
N PHE A 184 -4.94 36.84 2.98
CA PHE A 184 -6.26 36.77 3.62
C PHE A 184 -6.13 37.02 5.12
N ALA A 185 -5.19 36.37 5.80
CA ALA A 185 -4.94 36.56 7.23
C ALA A 185 -4.57 38.01 7.60
N GLU A 186 -3.90 38.74 6.72
CA GLU A 186 -3.57 40.16 6.92
C GLU A 186 -4.76 41.11 6.62
N SER A 187 -5.81 40.64 5.94
CA SER A 187 -6.95 41.45 5.52
C SER A 187 -7.91 41.75 6.67
N PRO A 188 -8.19 43.04 6.98
CA PRO A 188 -9.24 43.39 7.94
C PRO A 188 -10.64 42.95 7.51
N LEU A 189 -10.85 42.77 6.20
CA LEU A 189 -12.13 42.29 5.67
C LEU A 189 -12.33 40.81 5.98
N TRP A 190 -11.30 39.98 5.77
CA TRP A 190 -11.32 38.56 6.11
C TRP A 190 -11.52 38.34 7.61
N ASN A 191 -10.70 38.99 8.44
CA ASN A 191 -10.78 38.92 9.90
C ASN A 191 -12.12 39.46 10.46
N GLY A 192 -12.87 40.22 9.66
CA GLY A 192 -14.20 40.72 9.99
C GLY A 192 -15.34 39.73 9.74
N LEU A 193 -15.09 38.62 9.03
CA LEU A 193 -16.12 37.67 8.64
C LEU A 193 -16.58 36.81 9.83
N PRO A 194 -17.89 36.46 9.92
CA PRO A 194 -18.42 35.71 11.06
C PRO A 194 -17.71 34.37 11.31
N PHE A 195 -17.51 33.57 10.27
CA PHE A 195 -16.87 32.27 10.38
C PHE A 195 -15.39 32.37 10.80
N VAL A 196 -14.68 33.43 10.40
CA VAL A 196 -13.29 33.68 10.87
C VAL A 196 -13.28 34.05 12.36
N GLN A 197 -14.23 34.88 12.79
CA GLN A 197 -14.35 35.24 14.21
C GLN A 197 -14.71 34.06 15.11
N SER A 198 -15.44 33.09 14.56
CA SER A 198 -15.82 31.84 15.23
C SER A 198 -14.77 30.73 15.12
N GLY A 199 -13.66 30.95 14.41
CA GLY A 199 -12.60 29.95 14.19
C GLY A 199 -13.06 28.78 13.32
N ARG A 200 -13.96 29.03 12.39
CA ARG A 200 -14.52 28.09 11.42
C ARG A 200 -13.95 28.27 10.01
N ASP A 201 -12.86 29.02 9.87
CA ASP A 201 -12.10 29.15 8.63
C ASP A 201 -11.01 28.08 8.53
N TYR A 202 -11.36 26.98 7.89
CA TYR A 202 -10.51 25.80 7.73
C TYR A 202 -9.68 25.91 6.45
N TYR A 203 -8.39 26.22 6.62
CA TYR A 203 -7.43 26.19 5.52
C TYR A 203 -7.02 24.75 5.20
N LEU A 204 -7.24 24.33 3.96
CA LEU A 204 -6.96 22.95 3.54
C LEU A 204 -5.53 22.74 2.99
N GLY A 205 -4.80 23.82 2.66
CA GLY A 205 -3.55 23.74 1.91
C GLY A 205 -3.69 24.25 0.48
N GLY A 206 -2.58 24.66 -0.13
CA GLY A 206 -2.56 25.24 -1.49
C GLY A 206 -2.43 24.20 -2.61
N ASP A 207 -2.09 22.97 -2.24
CA ASP A 207 -1.87 21.80 -3.07
C ASP A 207 -3.08 20.86 -3.12
N VAL A 208 -4.06 21.05 -2.24
CA VAL A 208 -5.33 20.29 -2.27
C VAL A 208 -6.06 20.54 -3.58
N TRP A 209 -6.34 19.44 -4.27
CA TRP A 209 -6.93 19.45 -5.59
C TRP A 209 -8.45 19.22 -5.51
N LEU A 210 -9.25 20.28 -5.71
CA LEU A 210 -10.73 20.23 -5.67
C LEU A 210 -11.39 19.69 -6.95
N PHE A 211 -10.58 19.10 -7.83
CA PHE A 211 -10.98 18.47 -9.09
C PHE A 211 -10.34 17.08 -9.14
N GLY A 212 -10.70 16.19 -10.07
CA GLY A 212 -10.00 14.90 -10.21
C GLY A 212 -10.92 13.69 -10.33
N GLY A 213 -10.54 12.60 -9.66
CA GLY A 213 -11.17 11.28 -9.66
C GLY A 213 -11.37 10.68 -8.26
N PRO A 214 -11.63 9.37 -8.14
CA PRO A 214 -11.94 8.70 -6.87
C PRO A 214 -10.90 8.93 -5.76
N LEU A 215 -9.62 8.68 -6.04
CA LEU A 215 -8.56 8.84 -5.03
C LEU A 215 -8.43 10.28 -4.50
N SER A 216 -8.56 11.28 -5.38
CA SER A 216 -8.56 12.69 -4.93
C SER A 216 -9.81 13.04 -4.11
N ALA A 217 -10.92 12.32 -4.29
CA ALA A 217 -12.12 12.50 -3.48
C ALA A 217 -11.92 11.94 -2.06
N GLU A 218 -11.24 10.79 -1.92
CA GLU A 218 -10.85 10.24 -0.61
C GLU A 218 -9.93 11.20 0.14
N VAL A 219 -8.87 11.67 -0.52
CA VAL A 219 -7.94 12.66 0.07
C VAL A 219 -8.66 13.95 0.48
N LEU A 220 -9.63 14.42 -0.31
CA LEU A 220 -10.43 15.60 0.05
C LEU A 220 -11.23 15.35 1.33
N VAL A 221 -11.89 14.19 1.45
CA VAL A 221 -12.66 13.83 2.66
C VAL A 221 -11.74 13.75 3.88
N GLU A 222 -10.61 13.06 3.78
CA GLU A 222 -9.62 12.96 4.85
C GLU A 222 -9.13 14.36 5.28
N THR A 223 -8.80 15.21 4.31
CA THR A 223 -8.32 16.58 4.56
C THR A 223 -9.37 17.41 5.30
N ILE A 224 -10.65 17.29 4.91
CA ILE A 224 -11.76 18.00 5.55
C ILE A 224 -11.96 17.53 6.99
N LEU A 225 -11.99 16.21 7.21
CA LEU A 225 -12.16 15.66 8.55
C LEU A 225 -11.00 16.04 9.47
N ASN A 226 -9.76 15.96 8.97
CA ASN A 226 -8.58 16.41 9.70
C ASN A 226 -8.65 17.91 10.05
N ALA A 227 -9.05 18.76 9.10
CA ALA A 227 -9.21 20.19 9.36
C ALA A 227 -10.30 20.45 10.41
N MET A 228 -11.32 19.60 10.47
CA MET A 228 -12.39 19.66 11.45
C MET A 228 -12.00 19.06 12.82
N ASP A 229 -10.77 18.54 13.01
CA ASP A 229 -10.39 17.73 14.19
C ASP A 229 -11.35 16.53 14.40
N VAL A 230 -11.86 15.96 13.32
CA VAL A 230 -12.65 14.72 13.32
C VAL A 230 -11.73 13.61 12.87
N GLU A 231 -11.42 12.70 13.79
CA GLU A 231 -10.60 11.54 13.50
C GLU A 231 -11.38 10.62 12.55
N LEU A 232 -10.96 10.60 11.28
CA LEU A 232 -11.31 9.50 10.40
C LEU A 232 -10.53 8.31 10.91
N LEU A 233 -11.19 7.49 11.72
CA LEU A 233 -10.85 6.10 11.74
C LEU A 233 -11.05 5.66 10.29
N LYS A 234 -9.96 5.56 9.50
CA LYS A 234 -10.00 4.78 8.27
C LYS A 234 -10.74 3.54 8.68
N SER A 235 -11.77 3.17 7.95
CA SER A 235 -12.34 1.88 8.20
C SER A 235 -11.13 0.94 8.08
N GLU A 236 -10.66 0.40 9.22
CA GLU A 236 -10.57 -1.04 9.32
C GLU A 236 -11.75 -1.48 8.49
N ALA A 237 -11.52 -2.19 7.40
CA ALA A 237 -12.55 -3.11 6.99
C ALA A 237 -12.81 -3.96 8.25
N THR A 238 -13.69 -3.48 9.12
CA THR A 238 -14.54 -4.29 9.95
C THR A 238 -15.57 -4.84 8.96
N ALA A 239 -15.05 -5.59 7.98
CA ALA A 239 -15.55 -6.93 7.77
C ALA A 239 -15.72 -7.49 9.18
N ALA A 240 -16.99 -7.50 9.61
CA ALA A 240 -17.35 -7.80 10.98
C ALA A 240 -16.60 -9.07 11.39
N VAL A 241 -15.78 -8.97 12.44
CA VAL A 241 -15.13 -10.12 13.05
C VAL A 241 -16.20 -11.19 13.22
N ASP A 242 -16.05 -12.30 12.50
CA ASP A 242 -17.07 -13.34 12.49
C ASP A 242 -16.96 -14.12 13.80
N ALA A 243 -17.58 -13.61 14.85
CA ALA A 243 -17.65 -14.29 16.13
C ALA A 243 -18.31 -15.68 16.03
N SER A 244 -19.06 -15.97 14.95
CA SER A 244 -19.62 -17.30 14.70
C SER A 244 -18.59 -18.31 14.17
N ALA A 245 -17.39 -17.85 13.79
CA ALA A 245 -16.27 -18.70 13.41
C ALA A 245 -15.63 -19.44 14.61
N PHE A 246 -16.00 -19.09 15.84
CA PHE A 246 -15.44 -19.67 17.06
C PHE A 246 -16.37 -20.72 17.71
N PRO A 247 -15.82 -21.77 18.36
CA PRO A 247 -14.39 -22.04 18.51
C PRO A 247 -13.73 -22.50 17.20
N VAL A 248 -12.50 -22.06 16.98
CA VAL A 248 -11.67 -22.50 15.85
C VAL A 248 -10.53 -23.38 16.36
N THR A 249 -10.32 -24.52 15.71
CA THR A 249 -9.21 -25.43 16.01
C THR A 249 -8.19 -25.39 14.88
N ILE A 250 -6.93 -25.20 15.24
CA ILE A 250 -5.77 -25.23 14.36
C ILE A 250 -4.97 -26.48 14.70
N GLU A 251 -4.78 -27.36 13.71
CA GLU A 251 -3.89 -28.52 13.81
C GLU A 251 -2.45 -28.08 13.50
N HIS A 252 -1.49 -28.65 14.20
CA HIS A 252 -0.07 -28.31 14.07
C HIS A 252 0.81 -29.47 14.57
N LYS A 253 2.14 -29.37 14.42
CA LYS A 253 3.11 -30.44 14.72
C LYS A 253 3.01 -31.06 16.12
N PHE A 254 2.54 -30.30 17.11
CA PHE A 254 2.39 -30.75 18.51
C PHE A 254 0.95 -31.12 18.91
N GLY A 255 0.05 -31.30 17.94
CA GLY A 255 -1.35 -31.64 18.15
C GLY A 255 -2.28 -30.57 17.61
N SER A 256 -3.11 -29.98 18.48
CA SER A 256 -4.09 -28.98 18.06
C SER A 256 -4.29 -27.92 19.14
N THR A 257 -4.49 -26.67 18.71
CA THR A 257 -4.89 -25.58 19.60
C THR A 257 -6.30 -25.11 19.24
N THR A 258 -7.15 -24.98 20.26
CA THR A 258 -8.50 -24.43 20.11
C THR A 258 -8.56 -23.04 20.68
N VAL A 259 -8.90 -22.07 19.83
CA VAL A 259 -9.16 -20.68 20.19
C VAL A 259 -10.67 -20.53 20.31
N THR A 260 -11.16 -20.18 21.50
CA THR A 260 -12.60 -20.23 21.82
C THR A 260 -13.37 -18.95 21.51
N GLU A 261 -12.66 -17.83 21.39
CA GLU A 261 -13.18 -16.50 21.09
C GLU A 261 -12.09 -15.68 20.41
N VAL A 262 -12.47 -14.52 19.85
CA VAL A 262 -11.54 -13.63 19.17
C VAL A 262 -10.48 -13.14 20.16
N PRO A 263 -9.18 -13.38 19.92
CA PRO A 263 -8.13 -12.96 20.82
C PRO A 263 -8.04 -11.43 20.90
N GLN A 264 -7.78 -10.91 22.09
CA GLN A 264 -7.62 -9.48 22.36
C GLN A 264 -6.18 -9.12 22.76
N ARG A 265 -5.37 -10.11 23.16
CA ARG A 265 -4.01 -9.94 23.66
C ARG A 265 -3.09 -10.99 23.05
N VAL A 266 -2.65 -10.71 21.83
CA VAL A 266 -1.77 -11.61 21.07
C VAL A 266 -0.31 -11.32 21.38
N VAL A 267 0.43 -12.34 21.81
CA VAL A 267 1.90 -12.31 21.81
C VAL A 267 2.41 -13.08 20.60
N VAL A 268 3.20 -12.44 19.76
CA VAL A 268 3.78 -13.03 18.55
C VAL A 268 5.23 -13.43 18.81
N LEU A 269 5.55 -14.71 18.66
CA LEU A 269 6.87 -15.30 18.90
C LEU A 269 7.56 -15.80 17.62
N GLY A 270 6.82 -15.99 16.52
CA GLY A 270 7.45 -16.17 15.21
C GLY A 270 8.07 -14.87 14.73
N PHE A 271 9.03 -15.01 13.82
CA PHE A 271 9.90 -13.90 13.44
C PHE A 271 9.25 -12.92 12.45
N THR A 272 8.20 -13.36 11.75
CA THR A 272 7.57 -12.66 10.62
C THR A 272 6.06 -12.44 10.80
N GLU A 273 5.45 -13.09 11.80
CA GLU A 273 4.00 -13.22 11.91
C GLU A 273 3.30 -11.91 12.28
N GLN A 274 4.02 -10.90 12.77
CA GLN A 274 3.44 -9.60 13.09
C GLN A 274 2.79 -8.95 11.87
N ASP A 275 3.34 -9.13 10.67
CA ASP A 275 2.83 -8.50 9.46
C ASP A 275 1.40 -8.96 9.12
N PRO A 276 1.08 -10.27 9.04
CA PRO A 276 -0.30 -10.71 8.86
C PRO A 276 -1.27 -10.25 9.96
N TYR A 277 -0.82 -10.12 11.21
CA TYR A 277 -1.66 -9.57 12.27
C TYR A 277 -1.97 -8.09 12.01
N LEU A 278 -0.96 -7.29 11.68
CA LEU A 278 -1.10 -5.87 11.34
C LEU A 278 -2.00 -5.69 10.11
N ALA A 279 -1.78 -6.47 9.05
CA ALA A 279 -2.59 -6.45 7.83
C ALA A 279 -4.08 -6.77 8.07
N LEU A 280 -4.38 -7.48 9.16
CA LEU A 280 -5.75 -7.81 9.58
C LEU A 280 -6.25 -6.87 10.68
N GLY A 281 -5.59 -5.73 10.91
CA GLY A 281 -5.98 -4.74 11.92
C GLY A 281 -5.84 -5.22 13.36
N VAL A 282 -4.96 -6.20 13.63
CA VAL A 282 -4.69 -6.69 14.98
C VAL A 282 -3.28 -6.27 15.38
N ILE A 283 -3.18 -5.37 16.35
CA ILE A 283 -1.89 -4.96 16.92
C ILE A 283 -1.49 -5.94 18.03
N PRO A 284 -0.39 -6.71 17.89
CA PRO A 284 0.08 -7.59 18.95
C PRO A 284 0.49 -6.78 20.19
N VAL A 285 0.27 -7.32 21.39
CA VAL A 285 0.76 -6.66 22.62
C VAL A 285 2.28 -6.74 22.73
N ALA A 286 2.87 -7.78 22.12
CA ALA A 286 4.30 -7.93 22.02
C ALA A 286 4.69 -8.79 20.81
N VAL A 287 5.89 -8.55 20.29
CA VAL A 287 6.50 -9.27 19.18
C VAL A 287 7.91 -9.67 19.55
N ARG A 288 8.36 -10.83 19.11
CA ARG A 288 9.74 -11.27 19.30
C ARG A 288 10.68 -10.56 18.33
N TYR A 289 11.76 -10.01 18.86
CA TYR A 289 12.79 -9.39 18.04
C TYR A 289 13.51 -10.42 17.14
N TRP A 290 13.69 -10.07 15.87
CA TRP A 290 14.54 -10.81 14.94
C TRP A 290 15.81 -10.02 14.58
N PHE A 291 15.65 -8.93 13.84
CA PHE A 291 16.69 -7.98 13.45
C PHE A 291 16.06 -6.60 13.19
N GLY A 292 16.88 -5.59 12.87
CA GLY A 292 16.41 -4.24 12.54
C GLY A 292 16.43 -3.32 13.77
N ASP A 293 15.40 -2.48 13.91
CA ASP A 293 15.26 -1.58 15.05
C ASP A 293 14.79 -2.35 16.29
N GLU A 294 15.67 -2.47 17.30
CA GLU A 294 15.34 -3.13 18.58
C GLU A 294 14.23 -2.44 19.38
N SER A 295 13.88 -1.20 19.04
CA SER A 295 12.81 -0.45 19.68
C SER A 295 11.47 -0.51 18.92
N ASN A 296 11.51 -0.90 17.65
CA ASN A 296 10.34 -1.00 16.78
C ASN A 296 10.51 -2.15 15.77
N ALA A 297 9.78 -3.23 15.96
CA ALA A 297 9.82 -4.38 15.06
C ALA A 297 8.78 -4.29 13.92
N VAL A 298 8.23 -3.10 13.66
CA VAL A 298 7.41 -2.77 12.49
C VAL A 298 8.33 -2.19 11.41
N PHE A 299 8.39 -2.85 10.26
CA PHE A 299 9.22 -2.44 9.13
C PHE A 299 8.49 -1.43 8.24
N PRO A 300 9.18 -0.73 7.30
CA PRO A 300 8.59 0.34 6.50
C PRO A 300 7.30 -0.03 5.78
N TRP A 301 7.19 -1.24 5.25
CA TRP A 301 6.00 -1.74 4.55
C TRP A 301 4.78 -1.98 5.46
N ALA A 302 4.97 -2.04 6.78
CA ALA A 302 3.92 -2.31 7.75
C ALA A 302 3.58 -1.09 8.63
N GLN A 303 4.21 0.07 8.40
CA GLN A 303 4.01 1.27 9.22
C GLN A 303 2.57 1.81 9.12
N ASP A 304 1.98 1.77 7.92
CA ASP A 304 0.62 2.27 7.69
C ASP A 304 -0.40 1.41 8.45
N GLU A 305 -0.26 0.09 8.38
CA GLU A 305 -1.12 -0.86 9.11
C GLU A 305 -0.95 -0.78 10.63
N ALA A 306 0.26 -0.47 11.10
CA ALA A 306 0.52 -0.24 12.51
C ALA A 306 -0.14 1.04 13.05
N SER A 307 -0.56 1.98 12.19
CA SER A 307 -1.23 3.23 12.59
C SER A 307 -0.49 4.02 13.69
N GLY A 308 0.85 3.92 13.72
CA GLY A 308 1.70 4.55 14.74
C GLY A 308 1.72 3.83 16.11
N GLU A 309 0.99 2.74 16.28
CA GLU A 309 1.10 1.85 17.43
C GLU A 309 2.31 0.92 17.28
N VAL A 310 3.09 0.75 18.35
CA VAL A 310 4.29 -0.10 18.34
C VAL A 310 4.15 -1.19 19.40
N PRO A 311 4.20 -2.49 19.01
CA PRO A 311 4.17 -3.58 19.97
C PRO A 311 5.41 -3.57 20.88
N LEU A 312 5.30 -4.14 22.08
CA LEU A 312 6.47 -4.35 22.92
C LEU A 312 7.43 -5.33 22.22
N VAL A 313 8.69 -4.93 22.05
CA VAL A 313 9.72 -5.79 21.46
C VAL A 313 10.36 -6.68 22.53
N LEU A 314 10.22 -7.99 22.36
CA LEU A 314 10.78 -9.02 23.23
C LEU A 314 12.09 -9.55 22.66
N ASN A 315 13.21 -9.16 23.28
CA ASN A 315 14.53 -9.66 22.88
C ASN A 315 14.79 -11.04 23.48
N MET A 316 14.43 -12.09 22.73
CA MET A 316 14.53 -13.49 23.14
C MET A 316 15.19 -14.33 22.04
N PRO A 317 16.49 -14.64 22.14
CA PRO A 317 17.20 -15.43 21.13
C PRO A 317 16.54 -16.79 20.86
N TYR A 318 16.77 -17.36 19.67
CA TYR A 318 16.31 -18.71 19.34
C TYR A 318 16.70 -19.74 20.43
N GLY A 319 15.76 -20.62 20.77
CA GLY A 319 15.89 -21.63 21.83
C GLY A 319 15.99 -21.08 23.26
N ASN A 320 15.74 -19.79 23.49
CA ASN A 320 15.82 -19.14 24.80
C ASN A 320 14.63 -18.20 25.04
N LEU A 321 13.43 -18.79 25.20
CA LEU A 321 12.22 -18.05 25.55
C LEU A 321 12.20 -17.64 27.02
N ASN A 322 11.75 -16.41 27.30
CA ASN A 322 11.51 -15.91 28.65
C ASN A 322 10.02 -16.01 28.99
N TYR A 323 9.63 -17.15 29.55
CA TYR A 323 8.24 -17.44 29.92
C TYR A 323 7.66 -16.48 30.97
N GLU A 324 8.47 -15.96 31.90
CA GLU A 324 8.01 -15.01 32.91
C GLU A 324 7.56 -13.70 32.24
N ALA A 325 8.36 -13.19 31.29
CA ALA A 325 7.99 -11.99 30.53
C ALA A 325 6.74 -12.21 29.66
N ILE A 326 6.57 -13.40 29.06
CA ILE A 326 5.36 -13.71 28.28
C ILE A 326 4.13 -13.79 29.20
N LEU A 327 4.26 -14.43 30.37
CA LEU A 327 3.19 -14.54 31.35
C LEU A 327 2.75 -13.17 31.90
N GLU A 328 3.70 -12.26 32.14
CA GLU A 328 3.42 -10.89 32.61
C GLU A 328 2.57 -10.07 31.62
N LEU A 329 2.58 -10.43 30.34
CA LEU A 329 1.76 -9.78 29.32
C LEU A 329 0.31 -10.26 29.32
N GLU A 330 -0.02 -11.29 30.10
CA GLU A 330 -1.37 -11.88 30.18
C GLU A 330 -1.98 -12.13 28.79
N PRO A 331 -1.30 -12.87 27.89
CA PRO A 331 -1.84 -13.14 26.56
C PRO A 331 -3.07 -14.05 26.61
N ASP A 332 -3.99 -13.86 25.69
CA ASP A 332 -5.08 -14.80 25.40
C ASP A 332 -4.82 -15.64 24.14
N LEU A 333 -3.76 -15.30 23.39
CA LEU A 333 -3.19 -16.11 22.30
C LEU A 333 -1.68 -15.89 22.23
N ILE A 334 -0.95 -16.98 21.99
CA ILE A 334 0.47 -16.95 21.62
C ILE A 334 0.59 -17.48 20.19
N SER A 335 1.11 -16.67 19.25
CA SER A 335 1.42 -17.11 17.88
C SER A 335 2.88 -17.52 17.78
N ALA A 336 3.15 -18.74 17.33
CA ALA A 336 4.50 -19.25 17.13
C ALA A 336 4.59 -20.18 15.90
N ILE A 337 3.87 -19.84 14.82
CA ILE A 337 3.81 -20.61 13.57
C ILE A 337 5.17 -20.59 12.87
N ASP A 338 5.86 -19.45 12.88
CA ASP A 338 7.18 -19.27 12.26
C ASP A 338 8.28 -19.01 13.31
N ALA A 339 8.27 -19.79 14.38
CA ALA A 339 9.16 -19.61 15.54
C ALA A 339 10.18 -20.75 15.74
N GLY A 340 9.99 -21.88 15.05
CA GLY A 340 10.79 -23.10 15.19
C GLY A 340 10.84 -23.65 16.63
N ILE A 341 9.76 -23.47 17.40
CA ILE A 341 9.71 -23.94 18.79
C ILE A 341 9.77 -25.47 18.87
N THR A 342 10.33 -25.96 19.97
CA THR A 342 10.35 -27.37 20.35
C THR A 342 9.03 -27.80 21.02
N GLU A 343 8.79 -29.11 21.10
CA GLU A 343 7.61 -29.66 21.81
C GLU A 343 7.60 -29.22 23.29
N GLU A 344 8.76 -29.18 23.95
CA GLU A 344 8.89 -28.71 25.34
C GLU A 344 8.54 -27.21 25.46
N GLU A 345 9.01 -26.37 24.54
CA GLU A 345 8.65 -24.95 24.50
C GLU A 345 7.14 -24.78 24.27
N TYR A 346 6.55 -25.53 23.34
CA TYR A 346 5.10 -25.54 23.10
C TYR A 346 4.30 -25.93 24.34
N GLU A 347 4.69 -27.00 25.05
CA GLU A 347 4.02 -27.44 26.29
C GLU A 347 4.09 -26.38 27.39
N ASN A 348 5.20 -25.64 27.47
CA ASN A 348 5.36 -24.55 28.44
C ASN A 348 4.55 -23.31 28.06
N LEU A 349 4.54 -22.90 26.78
CA LEU A 349 3.73 -21.79 26.28
C LEU A 349 2.23 -22.08 26.42
N SER A 350 1.81 -23.32 26.17
CA SER A 350 0.42 -23.78 26.29
C SER A 350 -0.11 -23.76 27.73
N GLN A 351 0.76 -23.69 28.73
CA GLN A 351 0.37 -23.45 30.12
C GLN A 351 0.05 -21.97 30.41
N ILE A 352 0.47 -21.06 29.54
CA ILE A 352 0.23 -19.62 29.64
C ILE A 352 -1.07 -19.25 28.90
N ALA A 353 -1.16 -19.60 27.62
CA ALA A 353 -2.32 -19.30 26.76
C ALA A 353 -2.42 -20.31 25.60
N PRO A 354 -3.56 -20.41 24.89
CA PRO A 354 -3.64 -21.11 23.60
C PRO A 354 -2.45 -20.71 22.71
N THR A 355 -1.70 -21.71 22.22
CA THR A 355 -0.44 -21.48 21.50
C THR A 355 -0.52 -22.08 20.11
N LEU A 356 -0.40 -21.25 19.07
CA LEU A 356 -0.24 -21.71 17.69
C LEU A 356 1.20 -22.16 17.48
N ALA A 357 1.39 -23.27 16.80
CA ALA A 357 2.71 -23.81 16.46
C ALA A 357 2.79 -24.09 14.96
N GLN A 358 3.99 -24.40 14.48
CA GLN A 358 4.23 -24.73 13.08
C GLN A 358 3.45 -25.96 12.63
N SER A 359 3.00 -25.96 11.37
CA SER A 359 2.37 -27.12 10.74
C SER A 359 3.37 -28.29 10.58
N ASP A 360 2.88 -29.53 10.58
CA ASP A 360 3.69 -30.70 10.23
C ASP A 360 3.78 -30.96 8.72
N GLU A 361 3.05 -30.17 7.91
CA GLU A 361 3.07 -30.26 6.44
C GLU A 361 4.33 -29.63 5.82
N TYR A 362 5.00 -28.72 6.54
CA TYR A 362 6.13 -27.96 6.04
C TYR A 362 7.36 -28.14 6.95
N VAL A 363 8.55 -27.90 6.41
CA VAL A 363 9.78 -27.86 7.22
C VAL A 363 9.70 -26.69 8.22
N ASP A 364 10.41 -26.79 9.35
CA ASP A 364 10.49 -25.68 10.29
C ASP A 364 11.05 -24.44 9.55
N TYR A 365 10.42 -23.27 9.76
CA TYR A 365 10.66 -22.01 9.03
C TYR A 365 10.29 -21.99 7.54
N GLY A 366 9.66 -23.06 7.03
CA GLY A 366 9.26 -23.20 5.63
C GLY A 366 7.75 -23.13 5.39
N THR A 367 6.96 -22.63 6.36
CA THR A 367 5.51 -22.47 6.19
C THR A 367 5.23 -21.38 5.14
N PRO A 368 4.42 -21.64 4.08
CA PRO A 368 4.09 -20.61 3.11
C PRO A 368 3.38 -19.41 3.74
N TRP A 369 3.70 -18.20 3.30
CA TRP A 369 3.10 -16.97 3.84
C TRP A 369 1.57 -16.96 3.69
N GLN A 370 1.02 -17.57 2.64
CA GLN A 370 -0.42 -17.74 2.48
C GLN A 370 -1.02 -18.57 3.61
N VAL A 371 -0.34 -19.66 4.00
CA VAL A 371 -0.80 -20.55 5.07
C VAL A 371 -0.72 -19.84 6.42
N VAL A 372 0.35 -19.08 6.66
CA VAL A 372 0.48 -18.25 7.87
C VAL A 372 -0.65 -17.22 7.94
N THR A 373 -0.86 -16.45 6.87
CA THR A 373 -1.89 -15.40 6.77
C THR A 373 -3.30 -15.99 6.90
N GLN A 374 -3.59 -17.09 6.24
CA GLN A 374 -4.87 -17.78 6.33
C GLN A 374 -5.12 -18.34 7.74
N THR A 375 -4.09 -18.91 8.37
CA THR A 375 -4.19 -19.42 9.75
C THR A 375 -4.48 -18.27 10.72
N ILE A 376 -3.75 -17.16 10.59
CA ILE A 376 -3.95 -15.95 11.39
C ILE A 376 -5.36 -15.38 11.16
N GLY A 377 -5.80 -15.23 9.91
CA GLY A 377 -7.16 -14.79 9.56
C GLY A 377 -8.27 -15.65 10.18
N ARG A 378 -8.06 -16.96 10.28
CA ARG A 378 -9.00 -17.85 10.98
C ARG A 378 -9.04 -17.60 12.49
N VAL A 379 -7.89 -17.44 13.14
CA VAL A 379 -7.82 -17.27 14.60
C VAL A 379 -8.25 -15.89 15.07
N VAL A 380 -8.19 -14.87 14.22
CA VAL A 380 -8.69 -13.51 14.52
C VAL A 380 -10.11 -13.27 14.00
N GLY A 381 -10.75 -14.26 13.37
CA GLY A 381 -12.13 -14.15 12.87
C GLY A 381 -12.29 -13.30 11.61
N LYS A 382 -11.22 -13.16 10.82
CA LYS A 382 -11.13 -12.35 9.58
C LYS A 382 -10.70 -13.18 8.37
N SER A 383 -11.26 -14.40 8.21
CA SER A 383 -10.84 -15.32 7.13
C SER A 383 -11.09 -14.76 5.73
N GLY A 384 -12.19 -14.05 5.51
CA GLY A 384 -12.48 -13.44 4.20
C GLY A 384 -11.51 -12.33 3.82
N GLU A 385 -11.05 -11.54 4.80
CA GLU A 385 -10.06 -10.48 4.61
C GLU A 385 -8.67 -11.07 4.35
N ALA A 386 -8.29 -12.10 5.10
CA ALA A 386 -7.06 -12.85 4.84
C ALA A 386 -7.05 -13.47 3.43
N GLU A 387 -8.17 -14.03 2.97
CA GLU A 387 -8.29 -14.55 1.59
C GLU A 387 -8.17 -13.44 0.54
N ALA A 388 -8.74 -12.25 0.80
CA ALA A 388 -8.63 -11.10 -0.10
C ALA A 388 -7.19 -10.58 -0.21
N LEU A 389 -6.51 -10.40 0.93
CA LEU A 389 -5.11 -9.98 0.99
C LEU A 389 -4.19 -11.01 0.29
N ILE A 390 -4.44 -12.31 0.49
CA ILE A 390 -3.70 -13.36 -0.21
C ILE A 390 -3.90 -13.24 -1.72
N ALA A 391 -5.15 -13.09 -2.18
CA ALA A 391 -5.46 -12.98 -3.60
C ALA A 391 -4.83 -11.73 -4.23
N GLU A 392 -4.77 -10.61 -3.52
CA GLU A 392 -4.13 -9.39 -3.99
C GLU A 392 -2.64 -9.61 -4.29
N VAL A 393 -1.89 -10.18 -3.34
CA VAL A 393 -0.47 -10.48 -3.53
C VAL A 393 -0.26 -11.52 -4.63
N GLU A 394 -1.14 -12.54 -4.73
CA GLU A 394 -1.08 -13.52 -5.83
C GLU A 394 -1.31 -12.88 -7.20
N ASN A 395 -2.24 -11.92 -7.30
CA ASN A 395 -2.46 -11.14 -8.52
C ASN A 395 -1.24 -10.28 -8.88
N LEU A 396 -0.51 -9.73 -7.91
CA LEU A 396 0.74 -9.00 -8.17
C LEU A 396 1.82 -9.92 -8.76
N PHE A 397 1.95 -11.15 -8.26
CA PHE A 397 2.84 -12.13 -8.89
C PHE A 397 2.37 -12.50 -10.30
N GLU A 398 1.07 -12.66 -10.52
CA GLU A 398 0.53 -12.94 -11.86
C GLU A 398 0.82 -11.80 -12.85
N ALA A 399 0.51 -10.57 -12.47
CA ALA A 399 0.81 -9.39 -13.26
C ALA A 399 2.32 -9.27 -13.57
N SER A 400 3.17 -9.59 -12.59
CA SER A 400 4.62 -9.59 -12.78
C SER A 400 5.07 -10.65 -13.79
N ARG A 401 4.51 -11.87 -13.75
CA ARG A 401 4.78 -12.93 -14.73
C ARG A 401 4.30 -12.56 -16.14
N GLU A 402 3.16 -11.90 -16.25
CA GLU A 402 2.62 -11.45 -17.54
C GLU A 402 3.47 -10.35 -18.16
N ALA A 403 3.96 -9.42 -17.34
CA ALA A 403 4.86 -8.34 -17.76
C ALA A 403 6.26 -8.84 -18.12
N HIS A 404 6.73 -9.91 -17.47
CA HIS A 404 8.09 -10.45 -17.61
C HIS A 404 8.10 -11.94 -18.03
N PRO A 405 7.64 -12.27 -19.25
CA PRO A 405 7.64 -13.66 -19.73
C PRO A 405 9.03 -14.29 -19.82
N GLU A 406 10.09 -13.47 -19.89
CA GLU A 406 11.49 -13.88 -19.89
C GLU A 406 11.96 -14.59 -18.60
N PHE A 407 11.25 -14.40 -17.48
CA PHE A 407 11.54 -15.12 -16.22
C PHE A 407 11.16 -16.61 -16.30
N SER A 408 10.18 -16.94 -17.15
CA SER A 408 9.55 -18.25 -17.16
C SER A 408 10.54 -19.37 -17.45
N GLY A 409 10.72 -20.27 -16.47
CA GLY A 409 11.55 -21.46 -16.61
C GLY A 409 13.06 -21.22 -16.49
N LYS A 410 13.50 -19.98 -16.21
CA LYS A 410 14.91 -19.66 -15.95
C LYS A 410 15.35 -20.25 -14.62
N SER A 411 16.53 -20.86 -14.59
CA SER A 411 17.07 -21.39 -13.33
C SER A 411 17.58 -20.26 -12.44
N ILE A 412 17.28 -20.33 -11.14
CA ILE A 412 17.70 -19.31 -10.17
C ILE A 412 18.32 -19.94 -8.93
N VAL A 413 19.30 -19.25 -8.36
CA VAL A 413 19.81 -19.53 -7.01
C VAL A 413 19.64 -18.30 -6.13
N VAL A 414 19.15 -18.50 -4.91
CA VAL A 414 19.04 -17.46 -3.89
C VAL A 414 20.19 -17.63 -2.91
N ALA A 415 21.33 -17.03 -3.23
CA ALA A 415 22.58 -17.15 -2.49
C ALA A 415 22.66 -16.13 -1.34
N TYR A 416 23.47 -16.45 -0.33
CA TYR A 416 23.86 -15.52 0.73
C TYR A 416 25.35 -15.67 1.05
N ASN A 417 25.91 -14.62 1.65
CA ASN A 417 27.19 -14.69 2.35
C ASN A 417 27.03 -14.13 3.77
N PHE A 418 27.30 -14.97 4.77
CA PHE A 418 27.25 -14.56 6.16
C PHE A 418 28.59 -14.82 6.83
N GLY A 419 29.34 -13.76 7.12
CA GLY A 419 30.64 -13.86 7.78
C GLY A 419 31.66 -14.74 7.03
N GLY A 420 31.64 -14.70 5.70
CA GLY A 420 32.52 -15.49 4.83
C GLY A 420 32.03 -16.91 4.55
N THR A 421 30.89 -17.32 5.11
CA THR A 421 30.23 -18.58 4.77
C THR A 421 29.22 -18.34 3.66
N TYR A 422 29.40 -19.02 2.53
CA TYR A 422 28.45 -19.00 1.42
C TYR A 422 27.42 -20.11 1.55
N GLY A 423 26.21 -19.84 1.10
CA GLY A 423 25.14 -20.82 1.01
C GLY A 423 24.00 -20.31 0.15
N TYR A 424 22.89 -21.05 0.16
CA TYR A 424 21.67 -20.69 -0.56
C TYR A 424 20.42 -21.11 0.21
N TYR A 425 19.31 -20.46 -0.11
CA TYR A 425 17.96 -20.83 0.32
C TYR A 425 17.28 -21.75 -0.70
N THR A 426 16.47 -22.68 -0.22
CA THR A 426 15.85 -23.76 -1.03
C THR A 426 14.48 -23.35 -1.56
N GLY A 427 13.87 -24.18 -2.42
CA GLY A 427 12.48 -23.99 -2.85
C GLY A 427 11.44 -24.18 -1.76
N GLN A 428 11.85 -24.71 -0.60
CA GLN A 428 10.99 -24.83 0.59
C GLN A 428 10.98 -23.57 1.45
N ASP A 429 11.92 -22.66 1.21
CA ASP A 429 12.08 -21.40 1.95
C ASP A 429 11.23 -20.28 1.33
N SER A 430 10.77 -19.33 2.15
CA SER A 430 9.97 -18.20 1.69
C SER A 430 10.68 -17.32 0.64
N ARG A 431 11.99 -17.08 0.82
CA ARG A 431 12.82 -16.31 -0.12
C ARG A 431 12.96 -17.05 -1.45
N GLY A 432 13.11 -18.38 -1.41
CA GLY A 432 13.12 -19.20 -2.62
C GLY A 432 11.78 -19.17 -3.35
N ARG A 433 10.68 -19.30 -2.59
CA ARG A 433 9.32 -19.31 -3.14
C ARG A 433 8.93 -18.01 -3.83
N PHE A 434 9.39 -16.86 -3.33
CA PHE A 434 9.21 -15.56 -3.97
C PHE A 434 9.58 -15.62 -5.47
N PHE A 435 10.78 -16.11 -5.79
CA PHE A 435 11.22 -16.21 -7.19
C PHE A 435 10.49 -17.30 -7.98
N THR A 436 10.14 -18.42 -7.36
CA THR A 436 9.33 -19.43 -8.07
C THR A 436 7.92 -18.92 -8.41
N ASN A 437 7.35 -18.05 -7.56
CA ASN A 437 6.07 -17.39 -7.86
C ASN A 437 6.20 -16.37 -9.01
N LEU A 438 7.40 -15.82 -9.24
CA LEU A 438 7.72 -15.03 -10.44
C LEU A 438 7.98 -15.89 -11.69
N GLY A 439 7.92 -17.22 -11.59
CA GLY A 439 8.07 -18.13 -12.73
C GLY A 439 9.49 -18.67 -12.94
N PHE A 440 10.46 -18.31 -12.08
CA PHE A 440 11.77 -18.93 -12.06
C PHE A 440 11.71 -20.36 -11.52
N VAL A 441 12.77 -21.13 -11.75
CA VAL A 441 12.90 -22.52 -11.30
C VAL A 441 14.13 -22.66 -10.41
N ILE A 442 13.94 -23.06 -9.16
CA ILE A 442 15.06 -23.51 -8.31
C ILE A 442 15.43 -24.94 -8.74
N PRO A 443 16.69 -25.20 -9.12
CA PRO A 443 17.10 -26.55 -9.55
C PRO A 443 16.90 -27.61 -8.46
N GLU A 444 16.39 -28.78 -8.85
CA GLU A 444 16.14 -29.91 -7.93
C GLU A 444 17.39 -30.34 -7.16
N GLU A 445 18.59 -30.23 -7.76
CA GLU A 445 19.86 -30.54 -7.07
C GLU A 445 20.07 -29.67 -5.81
N LEU A 446 19.62 -28.42 -5.80
CA LEU A 446 19.75 -27.56 -4.62
C LEU A 446 18.89 -28.07 -3.46
N ASP A 447 17.65 -28.47 -3.75
CA ASP A 447 16.76 -29.06 -2.74
C ASP A 447 17.28 -30.42 -2.27
N GLU A 448 17.79 -31.27 -3.18
CA GLU A 448 18.37 -32.57 -2.83
C GLU A 448 19.60 -32.45 -1.90
N ILE A 449 20.46 -31.44 -2.12
CA ILE A 449 21.64 -31.21 -1.29
C ILE A 449 21.25 -30.69 0.10
N ALA A 450 20.24 -29.83 0.20
CA ALA A 450 19.77 -29.29 1.46
C ALA A 450 18.96 -30.29 2.29
N GLY A 451 18.27 -31.23 1.64
CA GLY A 451 17.43 -32.23 2.29
C GLY A 451 16.23 -31.61 3.00
N GLU A 452 16.07 -31.89 4.29
CA GLU A 452 14.96 -31.35 5.11
C GLU A 452 15.24 -29.94 5.66
N GLN A 453 16.21 -29.21 5.10
CA GLN A 453 16.57 -27.87 5.55
C GLN A 453 16.08 -26.81 4.55
N PHE A 454 15.72 -25.63 5.05
CA PHE A 454 15.35 -24.47 4.22
C PHE A 454 16.57 -23.78 3.58
N TYR A 455 17.79 -24.18 3.96
CA TYR A 455 19.04 -23.63 3.43
C TYR A 455 20.15 -24.69 3.39
N ALA A 456 21.22 -24.42 2.64
CA ALA A 456 22.46 -25.18 2.73
C ALA A 456 23.70 -24.27 2.63
N ASN A 457 24.67 -24.53 3.51
CA ASN A 457 26.00 -23.95 3.40
C ASN A 457 26.84 -24.74 2.40
N ILE A 458 27.66 -24.04 1.61
CA ILE A 458 28.53 -24.65 0.60
C ILE A 458 29.99 -24.23 0.81
N SER A 459 30.91 -25.10 0.41
CA SER A 459 32.33 -24.74 0.31
C SER A 459 32.61 -24.06 -1.04
N ALA A 460 33.75 -23.37 -1.12
CA ALA A 460 34.22 -22.76 -2.37
C ALA A 460 34.40 -23.77 -3.53
N GLU A 461 34.54 -25.07 -3.23
CA GLU A 461 34.60 -26.14 -4.24
C GLU A 461 33.25 -26.41 -4.91
N ARG A 462 32.16 -25.89 -4.34
CA ARG A 462 30.78 -26.04 -4.81
C ARG A 462 30.15 -24.76 -5.34
N PHE A 463 30.95 -23.72 -5.61
CA PHE A 463 30.45 -22.48 -6.23
C PHE A 463 29.88 -22.69 -7.64
N ASP A 464 30.12 -23.85 -8.26
CA ASP A 464 29.42 -24.27 -9.48
C ASP A 464 27.89 -24.28 -9.31
N LEU A 465 27.40 -24.51 -8.09
CA LEU A 465 25.97 -24.44 -7.77
C LEU A 465 25.38 -23.04 -7.94
N PHE A 466 26.19 -21.99 -7.81
CA PHE A 466 25.72 -20.62 -8.02
C PHE A 466 25.57 -20.25 -9.49
N ASN A 467 26.11 -21.06 -10.40
CA ASN A 467 26.11 -20.79 -11.83
C ASN A 467 24.80 -21.22 -12.49
N GLN A 468 23.73 -20.51 -12.18
CA GLN A 468 22.38 -20.64 -12.77
C GLN A 468 22.14 -19.58 -13.84
N ASP A 469 20.95 -19.57 -14.48
CA ASP A 469 20.60 -18.47 -15.38
C ASP A 469 20.62 -17.12 -14.65
N VAL A 470 20.19 -17.08 -13.38
CA VAL A 470 20.25 -15.90 -12.50
C VAL A 470 20.79 -16.30 -11.11
N ALA A 471 21.66 -15.46 -10.54
CA ALA A 471 22.10 -15.59 -9.14
C ALA A 471 21.70 -14.35 -8.35
N VAL A 472 20.93 -14.53 -7.29
CA VAL A 472 20.53 -13.45 -6.37
C VAL A 472 21.37 -13.56 -5.11
N PHE A 473 22.05 -12.49 -4.70
CA PHE A 473 22.82 -12.43 -3.47
C PHE A 473 22.14 -11.56 -2.41
N LEU A 474 21.84 -12.20 -1.27
CA LEU A 474 21.25 -11.61 -0.07
C LEU A 474 22.30 -11.41 1.03
N SER A 475 21.90 -10.72 2.11
CA SER A 475 22.67 -10.53 3.33
C SER A 475 23.99 -9.78 3.12
N LEU A 476 24.02 -8.84 2.17
CA LEU A 476 25.23 -8.13 1.77
C LEU A 476 25.89 -7.35 2.92
N ALA A 477 25.09 -6.89 3.89
CA ALA A 477 25.59 -6.21 5.10
C ALA A 477 26.50 -7.10 5.97
N TYR A 478 26.39 -8.43 5.83
CA TYR A 478 27.17 -9.42 6.59
C TYR A 478 28.29 -10.06 5.76
N ALA A 479 28.36 -9.76 4.46
CA ALA A 479 29.41 -10.23 3.58
C ALA A 479 30.72 -9.44 3.81
N GLU A 480 31.86 -10.12 3.84
CA GLU A 480 33.16 -9.45 3.93
C GLU A 480 33.38 -8.60 2.68
N GLY A 481 33.45 -7.27 2.83
CA GLY A 481 33.55 -6.33 1.71
C GLY A 481 32.22 -6.03 1.01
N GLY A 482 31.08 -6.50 1.53
CA GLY A 482 29.77 -6.28 0.95
C GLY A 482 29.65 -6.84 -0.48
N GLN A 483 28.89 -6.15 -1.32
CA GLN A 483 28.78 -6.47 -2.75
C GLN A 483 30.14 -6.54 -3.45
N GLU A 484 30.99 -5.51 -3.29
CA GLU A 484 32.33 -5.48 -3.93
C GLU A 484 33.18 -6.69 -3.54
N GLY A 485 33.03 -7.18 -2.30
CA GLY A 485 33.71 -8.37 -1.82
C GLY A 485 33.30 -9.64 -2.57
N ILE A 486 32.00 -9.81 -2.83
CA ILE A 486 31.46 -10.94 -3.60
C ILE A 486 31.86 -10.82 -5.08
N GLU A 487 31.72 -9.63 -5.67
CA GLU A 487 32.09 -9.37 -7.07
C GLU A 487 33.57 -9.62 -7.35
N SER A 488 34.44 -9.28 -6.39
CA SER A 488 35.89 -9.44 -6.52
C SER A 488 36.41 -10.83 -6.14
N ASP A 489 35.54 -11.75 -5.70
CA ASP A 489 35.94 -13.13 -5.41
C ASP A 489 36.43 -13.83 -6.71
N PRO A 490 37.68 -14.32 -6.75
CA PRO A 490 38.28 -14.86 -7.96
C PRO A 490 37.65 -16.17 -8.42
N LEU A 491 36.90 -16.87 -7.57
CA LEU A 491 36.18 -18.09 -7.93
C LEU A 491 34.78 -17.76 -8.47
N LEU A 492 34.07 -16.82 -7.84
CA LEU A 492 32.74 -16.40 -8.28
C LEU A 492 32.78 -15.64 -9.61
N SER A 493 33.72 -14.72 -9.78
CA SER A 493 33.90 -13.95 -11.03
C SER A 493 34.23 -14.81 -12.26
N GLN A 494 34.58 -16.09 -12.08
CA GLN A 494 34.80 -17.03 -13.18
C GLN A 494 33.54 -17.78 -13.62
N LEU A 495 32.44 -17.70 -12.86
CA LEU A 495 31.18 -18.34 -13.19
C LEU A 495 30.52 -17.62 -14.37
N GLY A 496 29.79 -18.38 -15.20
CA GLY A 496 29.07 -17.85 -16.36
C GLY A 496 28.07 -16.77 -15.95
N VAL A 497 27.29 -17.00 -14.89
CA VAL A 497 26.31 -16.04 -14.36
C VAL A 497 26.93 -14.67 -14.02
N PHE A 498 28.17 -14.65 -13.51
CA PHE A 498 28.92 -13.41 -13.24
C PHE A 498 29.49 -12.78 -14.51
N GLN A 499 29.91 -13.59 -15.49
CA GLN A 499 30.44 -13.11 -16.76
C GLN A 499 29.36 -12.54 -17.68
N GLU A 500 28.13 -13.07 -17.57
CA GLU A 500 26.96 -12.67 -18.33
C GLU A 500 26.25 -11.46 -17.71
N GLY A 501 26.55 -11.13 -16.45
CA GLY A 501 25.92 -10.00 -15.75
C GLY A 501 24.61 -10.36 -15.05
N ASN A 502 24.24 -11.64 -15.00
CA ASN A 502 22.95 -12.12 -14.47
C ASN A 502 22.97 -12.28 -12.94
N VAL A 503 23.68 -11.37 -12.25
CA VAL A 503 23.80 -11.38 -10.79
C VAL A 503 23.03 -10.19 -10.23
N VAL A 504 22.05 -10.46 -9.37
CA VAL A 504 21.29 -9.44 -8.67
C VAL A 504 21.78 -9.35 -7.22
N PHE A 505 22.33 -8.19 -6.86
CA PHE A 505 22.73 -7.88 -5.49
C PHE A 505 21.59 -7.14 -4.80
N VAL A 506 20.92 -7.77 -3.85
CA VAL A 506 19.71 -7.21 -3.26
C VAL A 506 20.05 -6.09 -2.27
N PRO A 507 19.54 -4.86 -2.48
CA PRO A 507 19.69 -3.76 -1.53
C PRO A 507 19.09 -4.09 -0.16
N ALA A 508 19.65 -3.50 0.91
CA ALA A 508 19.29 -3.85 2.29
C ALA A 508 17.78 -3.81 2.57
N GLU A 509 17.08 -2.76 2.16
CA GLU A 509 15.63 -2.62 2.41
C GLU A 509 14.80 -3.70 1.70
N LEU A 510 15.20 -4.09 0.48
CA LEU A 510 14.56 -5.16 -0.27
C LEU A 510 14.94 -6.55 0.27
N ASP A 511 16.16 -6.70 0.79
CA ASP A 511 16.62 -7.91 1.48
C ASP A 511 15.82 -8.13 2.76
N ASP A 512 15.57 -7.07 3.53
CA ASP A 512 14.73 -7.12 4.73
C ASP A 512 13.29 -7.56 4.37
N ALA A 513 12.70 -6.98 3.32
CA ALA A 513 11.37 -7.34 2.85
C ALA A 513 11.29 -8.79 2.36
N LEU A 514 12.32 -9.26 1.66
CA LEU A 514 12.42 -10.63 1.17
C LEU A 514 12.66 -11.63 2.32
N GLN A 515 13.44 -11.27 3.34
CA GLN A 515 13.62 -12.09 4.54
C GLN A 515 12.30 -12.27 5.30
N PHE A 516 11.47 -11.23 5.36
CA PHE A 516 10.12 -11.32 5.92
C PHE A 516 9.18 -12.16 5.06
N SER A 517 9.14 -11.91 3.74
CA SER A 517 8.26 -12.60 2.78
C SER A 517 6.83 -12.81 3.29
N THR A 518 6.18 -11.74 3.73
CA THR A 518 4.83 -11.73 4.30
C THR A 518 3.82 -11.12 3.33
N VAL A 519 2.54 -11.14 3.71
CA VAL A 519 1.47 -10.49 2.94
C VAL A 519 1.70 -8.98 2.75
N LEU A 520 2.43 -8.32 3.67
CA LEU A 520 2.77 -6.89 3.55
C LEU A 520 4.12 -6.64 2.89
N SER A 521 5.11 -7.50 3.13
CA SER A 521 6.47 -7.26 2.63
C SER A 521 6.67 -7.66 1.16
N ILE A 522 5.89 -8.63 0.67
CA ILE A 522 6.00 -9.12 -0.71
C ILE A 522 5.68 -8.04 -1.75
N PRO A 523 4.60 -7.25 -1.63
CA PRO A 523 4.34 -6.13 -2.55
C PRO A 523 5.53 -5.17 -2.67
N PHE A 524 6.12 -4.79 -1.54
CA PHE A 524 7.30 -3.92 -1.47
C PHE A 524 8.52 -4.58 -2.15
N ALA A 525 8.75 -5.86 -1.90
CA ALA A 525 9.83 -6.61 -2.54
C ALA A 525 9.62 -6.77 -4.06
N LEU A 526 8.38 -6.97 -4.52
CA LEU A 526 8.05 -7.06 -5.94
C LEU A 526 8.33 -5.76 -6.68
N GLU A 527 7.90 -4.62 -6.12
CA GLU A 527 8.12 -3.30 -6.70
C GLU A 527 9.62 -3.02 -6.93
N GLY A 528 10.47 -3.39 -5.97
CA GLY A 528 11.90 -3.16 -6.06
C GLY A 528 12.70 -4.21 -6.84
N LEU A 529 12.36 -5.50 -6.71
CA LEU A 529 13.19 -6.59 -7.25
C LEU A 529 12.86 -6.97 -8.69
N VAL A 530 11.61 -6.82 -9.13
CA VAL A 530 11.22 -7.20 -10.49
C VAL A 530 12.02 -6.41 -11.56
N PRO A 531 12.19 -5.08 -11.44
CA PRO A 531 13.03 -4.33 -12.37
C PRO A 531 14.50 -4.76 -12.38
N GLU A 532 15.08 -5.08 -11.21
CA GLU A 532 16.47 -5.54 -11.08
C GLU A 532 16.67 -6.92 -11.74
N LEU A 533 15.71 -7.83 -11.57
CA LEU A 533 15.71 -9.13 -12.23
C LEU A 533 15.59 -9.01 -13.76
N ALA A 534 14.74 -8.11 -14.25
CA ALA A 534 14.58 -7.85 -15.68
C ALA A 534 15.87 -7.26 -16.27
N ALA A 535 16.46 -6.25 -15.62
CA ALA A 535 17.70 -5.64 -16.05
C ALA A 535 18.86 -6.66 -16.15
N ALA A 536 18.98 -7.54 -15.17
CA ALA A 536 20.00 -8.60 -15.16
C ALA A 536 19.85 -9.57 -16.34
N LEU A 537 18.64 -9.79 -16.86
CA LEU A 537 18.39 -10.70 -17.99
C LEU A 537 18.45 -10.00 -19.36
N ASP A 538 18.19 -8.69 -19.41
CA ASP A 538 18.27 -7.90 -20.65
C ASP A 538 19.72 -7.64 -21.09
N ASP A 539 20.62 -7.38 -20.14
CA ASP A 539 22.03 -7.09 -20.44
C ASP A 539 22.80 -8.30 -21.02
N ALA A 540 22.37 -9.52 -20.73
CA ALA A 540 22.93 -10.74 -21.33
C ALA A 540 22.60 -10.93 -22.82
N GLY A 541 21.70 -10.11 -23.38
CA GLY A 541 21.29 -10.15 -24.78
C GLY A 541 22.17 -9.35 -25.75
N ASN A 542 23.17 -8.59 -25.28
CA ASN A 542 23.99 -7.66 -26.09
C ASN A 542 25.46 -8.08 -26.30
#